data_AF-A0A962X7B3-F1
#
_entry.id   AF-A0A962X7B3-F1
#
_cell.length_a   1.000
_cell.length_b   1.000
_cell.length_c   1.000
_cell.angle_alpha   90.00
_cell.angle_beta   90.00
_cell.angle_gamma   90.00
#
_symmetry.space_group_name_H-M   'P 1'
#
loop_
_entity.id
_entity.type
_entity.pdbx_description
1 polymer ?
#
loop_
_entity_poly.entity_id
_entity_poly.type
_entity_poly.pdbx_seq_one_letter_code
_entity_poly.pdbx_strand_id
1 'polypeptide(L)'
;MANLPATVHALLHALATPLTVLMSASDILHNRTPDSIKQPVCRVYDLSHQFGREVVELRACLDERIDLQSPVNTSAQIRQLAAKWQRYEAQISGLVDEIEHANIQMSEPLLDKILHQNLPNGLSELRQALSQLAVIQPEDLTLS
;
A
#
# COMPACT_ATOMS: atom_id res chain seq x y z
N MET A 1 3.61 19.05 21.04
CA MET A 1 2.18 18.73 20.86
C MET A 1 2.04 18.35 19.40
N ALA A 2 1.83 17.07 19.08
CA ALA A 2 1.45 16.70 17.72
C ALA A 2 0.24 17.52 17.28
N ASN A 3 0.36 18.08 16.09
CA ASN A 3 -0.77 18.65 15.39
C ASN A 3 -1.49 17.49 14.70
N LEU A 4 -2.78 17.29 14.98
CA LEU A 4 -3.62 16.22 14.41
C LEU A 4 -3.41 16.06 12.88
N PRO A 5 -3.47 17.13 12.05
CA PRO A 5 -3.09 17.10 10.64
C PRO A 5 -1.71 16.49 10.35
N ALA A 6 -0.68 16.84 11.13
CA ALA A 6 0.67 16.33 10.92
C ALA A 6 0.76 14.82 11.19
N THR A 7 0.08 14.34 12.24
CA THR A 7 -0.01 12.90 12.52
C THR A 7 -0.71 12.15 11.40
N VAL A 8 -1.83 12.68 10.90
CA VAL A 8 -2.56 12.07 9.76
C VAL A 8 -1.70 12.05 8.50
N HIS A 9 -0.97 13.13 8.21
CA HIS A 9 -0.03 13.14 7.09
C HIS A 9 1.08 12.11 7.24
N ALA A 10 1.64 11.93 8.44
CA ALA A 10 2.67 10.93 8.71
C ALA A 10 2.15 9.51 8.51
N LEU A 11 0.92 9.22 8.95
CA LEU A 11 0.27 7.93 8.75
C LEU A 11 0.02 7.63 7.27
N LEU A 12 -0.49 8.60 6.51
CA LEU A 12 -0.68 8.44 5.06
C LEU A 12 0.65 8.33 4.31
N HIS A 13 1.71 8.99 4.80
CA HIS A 13 3.05 8.83 4.24
C HIS A 13 3.62 7.42 4.51
N ALA A 14 3.46 6.91 5.73
CA ALA A 14 3.86 5.55 6.08
C ALA A 14 3.17 4.48 5.24
N LEU A 15 1.90 4.71 4.84
CA LEU A 15 1.18 3.86 3.88
C LEU A 15 1.70 4.02 2.45
N ALA A 16 2.03 5.24 2.03
CA ALA A 16 2.45 5.54 0.65
C ALA A 16 3.82 4.93 0.29
N THR A 17 4.73 4.80 1.25
CA THR A 17 6.06 4.23 1.05
C THR A 17 6.04 2.79 0.51
N PRO A 18 5.42 1.79 1.18
CA PRO A 18 5.36 0.43 0.67
C PRO A 18 4.52 0.32 -0.61
N LEU A 19 3.52 1.17 -0.79
CA LEU A 19 2.74 1.23 -2.03
C LEU A 19 3.60 1.69 -3.22
N THR A 20 4.50 2.64 -3.00
CA THR A 20 5.47 3.09 -4.01
C THR A 20 6.43 1.96 -4.39
N VAL A 21 6.84 1.13 -3.42
CA VAL A 21 7.66 -0.07 -3.69
C VAL A 21 6.91 -1.04 -4.59
N LEU A 22 5.63 -1.34 -4.31
CA LEU A 22 4.81 -2.23 -5.13
C LEU A 22 4.60 -1.69 -6.55
N MET A 23 4.29 -0.39 -6.69
CA MET A 23 4.16 0.27 -7.98
C MET A 23 5.46 0.18 -8.77
N SER A 24 6.59 0.57 -8.17
CA SER A 24 7.90 0.55 -8.84
C SER A 24 8.36 -0.86 -9.20
N ALA A 25 8.13 -1.84 -8.31
CA ALA A 25 8.47 -3.24 -8.56
C ALA A 25 7.65 -3.79 -9.73
N SER A 26 6.34 -3.56 -9.72
CA SER A 26 5.46 -4.00 -10.79
C SER A 26 5.73 -3.25 -12.11
N ASP A 27 6.06 -1.97 -12.09
CA ASP A 27 6.52 -1.19 -13.27
C ASP A 27 7.72 -1.83 -13.94
N ILE A 28 8.75 -2.19 -13.16
CA ILE A 28 9.98 -2.77 -13.68
C ILE A 28 9.75 -4.18 -14.21
N LEU A 29 8.93 -4.97 -13.51
CA LEU A 29 8.57 -6.32 -13.94
C LEU A 29 7.60 -6.31 -15.13
N HIS A 30 6.86 -5.23 -15.34
CA HIS A 30 5.89 -5.09 -16.43
C HIS A 30 6.58 -5.28 -17.78
N ASN A 31 6.12 -6.28 -18.54
CA ASN A 31 6.69 -6.74 -19.83
C ASN A 31 8.09 -7.37 -19.76
N ARG A 32 8.66 -7.59 -18.57
CA ARG A 32 9.96 -8.24 -18.38
C ARG A 32 9.87 -9.60 -17.71
N THR A 33 8.66 -10.11 -17.50
CA THR A 33 8.41 -11.41 -16.87
C THR A 33 7.96 -12.47 -17.87
N PRO A 34 8.19 -13.76 -17.58
CA PRO A 34 7.68 -14.86 -18.40
C PRO A 34 6.15 -14.86 -18.48
N ASP A 35 5.61 -15.41 -19.57
CA ASP A 35 4.16 -15.46 -19.81
C ASP A 35 3.37 -16.15 -18.69
N SER A 36 3.99 -17.10 -17.96
CA SER A 36 3.38 -17.81 -16.83
C SER A 36 2.98 -16.90 -15.66
N ILE A 37 3.68 -15.79 -15.44
CA ILE A 37 3.39 -14.83 -14.36
C ILE A 37 3.06 -13.43 -14.90
N LYS A 38 2.99 -13.27 -16.22
CA LYS A 38 2.71 -11.96 -16.85
C LYS A 38 1.36 -11.39 -16.42
N GLN A 39 0.31 -12.22 -16.41
CA GLN A 39 -1.02 -11.79 -16.01
C GLN A 39 -1.08 -11.34 -14.53
N PRO A 40 -0.58 -12.11 -13.55
CA PRO A 40 -0.63 -11.66 -12.16
C PRO A 40 0.24 -10.42 -11.92
N VAL A 41 1.41 -10.31 -12.56
CA VAL A 41 2.26 -9.10 -12.48
C VAL A 41 1.52 -7.87 -13.04
N CYS A 42 0.84 -7.99 -14.18
CA CYS A 42 0.02 -6.89 -14.71
C CYS A 42 -1.13 -6.51 -13.77
N ARG A 43 -1.74 -7.47 -13.08
CA ARG A 43 -2.80 -7.19 -12.10
C ARG A 43 -2.26 -6.50 -10.85
N VAL A 44 -1.08 -6.88 -10.37
CA VAL A 44 -0.39 -6.16 -9.28
C VAL A 44 -0.09 -4.74 -9.71
N TYR A 45 0.38 -4.52 -10.94
CA TYR A 45 0.57 -3.20 -11.52
C TYR A 45 -0.71 -2.38 -11.46
N ASP A 46 -1.82 -2.89 -12.02
CA ASP A 46 -3.09 -2.15 -12.08
C ASP A 46 -3.61 -1.79 -10.68
N LEU A 47 -3.62 -2.77 -9.75
CA LEU A 47 -4.15 -2.60 -8.40
C LEU A 47 -3.29 -1.66 -7.55
N SER A 48 -1.95 -1.78 -7.63
CA SER A 48 -1.05 -0.90 -6.88
C SER A 48 -1.14 0.55 -7.38
N HIS A 49 -1.29 0.76 -8.69
CA HIS A 49 -1.49 2.10 -9.26
C HIS A 49 -2.86 2.69 -8.91
N GLN A 50 -3.92 1.88 -8.96
CA GLN A 50 -5.26 2.31 -8.56
C GLN A 50 -5.27 2.71 -7.09
N PHE A 51 -4.71 1.88 -6.22
CA PHE A 51 -4.59 2.19 -4.80
C PHE A 51 -3.70 3.42 -4.57
N GLY A 52 -2.56 3.51 -5.25
CA GLY A 52 -1.65 4.67 -5.17
C GLY A 52 -2.35 5.98 -5.51
N ARG A 53 -3.16 5.97 -6.58
CA ARG A 53 -3.97 7.13 -6.97
C ARG A 53 -4.95 7.55 -5.90
N GLU A 54 -5.69 6.61 -5.29
CA GLU A 54 -6.62 6.94 -4.21
C GLU A 54 -5.92 7.58 -3.00
N VAL A 55 -4.73 7.10 -2.64
CA VAL A 55 -3.94 7.66 -1.53
C VAL A 55 -3.42 9.05 -1.88
N VAL A 56 -2.95 9.27 -3.11
CA VAL A 56 -2.50 10.60 -3.58
C VAL A 56 -3.66 11.59 -3.60
N GLU A 57 -4.82 11.20 -4.13
CA GLU A 57 -6.02 12.04 -4.17
C GLU A 57 -6.50 12.39 -2.75
N LEU A 58 -6.49 11.42 -1.83
CA LEU A 58 -6.81 11.68 -0.43
C LEU A 58 -5.84 12.68 0.21
N ARG A 59 -4.53 12.55 -0.06
CA ARG A 59 -3.52 13.47 0.47
C ARG A 59 -3.65 14.89 -0.09
N ALA A 60 -4.07 15.02 -1.35
CA ALA A 60 -4.26 16.32 -2.00
C ALA A 60 -5.48 17.08 -1.46
N CYS A 61 -6.53 16.37 -1.07
CA CYS A 61 -7.78 16.93 -0.55
C CYS A 61 -8.04 16.50 0.91
N LEU A 62 -6.98 16.40 1.74
CA LEU A 62 -7.09 15.79 3.07
C LEU A 62 -8.10 16.52 3.96
N ASP A 63 -8.02 17.85 4.01
CA ASP A 63 -8.86 18.72 4.83
C ASP A 63 -10.34 18.68 4.42
N GLU A 64 -10.63 18.30 3.16
CA GLU A 64 -11.99 18.18 2.63
C GLU A 64 -12.58 16.79 2.89
N ARG A 65 -11.73 15.77 3.00
CA ARG A 65 -12.13 14.36 3.07
C ARG A 65 -12.07 13.76 4.46
N ILE A 66 -11.27 14.34 5.35
CA ILE A 66 -11.11 13.92 6.74
C ILE A 66 -11.41 15.11 7.67
N ASP A 67 -12.21 14.88 8.69
CA ASP A 67 -12.47 15.86 9.74
C ASP A 67 -11.26 15.95 10.68
N LEU A 68 -10.30 16.80 10.31
CA LEU A 68 -9.09 17.08 11.09
C LEU A 68 -9.31 18.02 12.29
N GLN A 69 -10.56 18.31 12.67
CA GLN A 69 -10.88 19.08 13.88
C GLN A 69 -11.25 18.17 15.06
N SER A 70 -11.56 16.90 14.78
CA SER A 70 -11.99 15.93 15.78
C SER A 70 -11.17 14.64 15.67
N PRO A 71 -10.29 14.34 16.65
CA PRO A 71 -9.55 13.07 16.67
C PRO A 71 -10.47 11.83 16.64
N VAL A 72 -11.67 11.95 17.22
CA VAL A 72 -12.69 10.89 17.20
C VAL A 72 -13.21 10.64 15.79
N ASN A 73 -13.57 11.69 15.06
CA ASN A 73 -14.05 11.55 13.69
C ASN A 73 -12.93 11.17 12.73
N THR A 74 -11.75 11.78 12.87
CA THR A 74 -10.55 11.45 12.09
C THR A 74 -10.22 9.95 12.21
N SER A 75 -10.08 9.42 13.42
CA SER A 75 -9.73 8.01 13.63
C SER A 75 -10.79 7.07 13.06
N ALA A 76 -12.08 7.39 13.21
CA ALA A 76 -13.16 6.60 12.61
C ALA A 76 -13.08 6.58 11.06
N GLN A 77 -12.85 7.73 10.43
CA GLN A 77 -12.70 7.85 8.98
C GLN A 77 -11.44 7.12 8.47
N ILE A 78 -10.31 7.22 9.17
CA ILE A 78 -9.08 6.48 8.84
C ILE A 78 -9.34 4.96 8.90
N ARG A 79 -10.00 4.46 9.95
CA ARG A 79 -10.35 3.03 10.05
C ARG A 79 -11.27 2.58 8.91
N GLN A 80 -12.23 3.41 8.50
CA GLN A 80 -13.08 3.13 7.34
C GLN A 80 -12.28 3.07 6.03
N LEU A 81 -11.35 3.99 5.82
CA LEU A 81 -10.44 3.98 4.67
C LEU A 81 -9.55 2.74 4.68
N ALA A 82 -8.97 2.39 5.83
CA ALA A 82 -8.17 1.19 6.01
C ALA A 82 -8.95 -0.08 5.64
N ALA A 83 -10.21 -0.20 6.07
CA ALA A 83 -11.08 -1.33 5.71
C ALA A 83 -11.36 -1.40 4.20
N LYS A 84 -11.48 -0.26 3.51
CA LYS A 84 -11.58 -0.22 2.04
C LYS A 84 -10.27 -0.71 1.40
N TRP A 85 -9.13 -0.22 1.88
CA TRP A 85 -7.82 -0.51 1.32
C TRP A 85 -7.31 -1.92 1.60
N GLN A 86 -7.76 -2.56 2.68
CA GLN A 86 -7.52 -3.99 2.92
C GLN A 86 -8.02 -4.87 1.78
N ARG A 87 -9.03 -4.44 1.00
CA ARG A 87 -9.47 -5.17 -0.19
C ARG A 87 -8.44 -5.12 -1.32
N TYR A 88 -7.71 -4.01 -1.47
CA TYR A 88 -6.60 -3.93 -2.42
C TYR A 88 -5.45 -4.81 -1.95
N GLU A 89 -5.07 -4.71 -0.68
CA GLU A 89 -4.00 -5.54 -0.11
C GLU A 89 -4.30 -7.03 -0.25
N ALA A 90 -5.51 -7.49 0.06
CA ALA A 90 -5.88 -8.89 -0.08
C ALA A 90 -5.80 -9.39 -1.54
N GLN A 91 -6.22 -8.58 -2.51
CA GLN A 91 -6.11 -8.92 -3.93
C GLN A 91 -4.65 -8.95 -4.39
N ILE A 92 -3.84 -7.96 -3.98
CA ILE A 92 -2.42 -7.93 -4.30
C ILE A 92 -1.71 -9.13 -3.66
N SER A 93 -2.06 -9.48 -2.41
CA SER A 93 -1.49 -10.65 -1.73
C SER A 93 -1.75 -11.94 -2.50
N GLY A 94 -2.99 -12.19 -2.92
CA GLY A 94 -3.29 -13.39 -3.71
C GLY A 94 -2.46 -13.48 -5.00
N LEU A 95 -2.23 -12.35 -5.66
CA LEU A 95 -1.41 -12.30 -6.88
C LEU A 95 0.08 -12.48 -6.61
N VAL A 96 0.60 -11.92 -5.51
CA VAL A 96 1.99 -12.12 -5.09
C VAL A 96 2.22 -13.58 -4.70
N ASP A 97 1.28 -14.18 -3.98
CA ASP A 97 1.33 -15.61 -3.65
C ASP A 97 1.34 -16.45 -4.94
N GLU A 98 0.47 -16.16 -5.92
CA GLU A 98 0.48 -16.84 -7.23
C GLU A 98 1.83 -16.73 -7.95
N ILE A 99 2.47 -15.56 -7.91
CA ILE A 99 3.79 -15.31 -8.49
C ILE A 99 4.87 -16.15 -7.78
N GLU A 100 4.87 -16.17 -6.44
CA GLU A 100 5.84 -16.94 -5.65
C GLU A 100 5.68 -18.46 -5.89
N HIS A 101 4.44 -18.95 -5.94
CA HIS A 101 4.15 -20.37 -6.23
C HIS A 101 4.57 -20.81 -7.63
N ALA A 102 4.64 -19.89 -8.60
CA ALA A 102 5.15 -20.19 -9.93
C ALA A 102 6.66 -20.49 -9.94
N ASN A 103 7.38 -20.20 -8.84
CA ASN A 103 8.80 -20.51 -8.63
C ASN A 103 9.70 -20.11 -9.82
N ILE A 104 9.44 -18.92 -10.35
CA ILE A 104 10.16 -18.39 -11.52
C ILE A 104 11.55 -17.92 -11.10
N GLN A 105 12.56 -18.36 -11.84
CA GLN A 105 13.91 -17.80 -11.74
C GLN A 105 14.16 -16.88 -12.91
N MET A 106 14.46 -15.61 -12.63
CA MET A 106 14.81 -14.64 -13.65
C MET A 106 16.30 -14.76 -13.98
N SER A 107 16.64 -14.71 -15.27
CA SER A 107 18.05 -14.72 -15.70
C SER A 107 18.78 -13.42 -15.34
N GLU A 108 18.05 -12.32 -15.20
CA GLU A 108 18.58 -11.03 -14.76
C GLU A 108 18.50 -10.91 -13.23
N PRO A 109 19.64 -10.81 -12.50
CA PRO A 109 19.65 -10.82 -11.04
C PRO A 109 18.85 -9.69 -10.38
N LEU A 110 18.77 -8.53 -11.04
CA LEU A 110 17.99 -7.40 -10.54
C LEU A 110 16.48 -7.70 -10.62
N LEU A 111 16.01 -8.28 -11.73
CA LEU A 111 14.61 -8.66 -11.88
C LEU A 111 14.24 -9.78 -10.91
N ASP A 112 15.15 -10.74 -10.71
CA ASP A 112 14.99 -11.83 -9.73
C ASP A 112 14.83 -11.26 -8.31
N LYS A 113 15.70 -10.33 -7.93
CA LYS A 113 15.61 -9.63 -6.65
C LYS A 113 14.31 -8.84 -6.50
N ILE A 114 13.87 -8.15 -7.54
CA ILE A 114 12.61 -7.39 -7.49
C ILE A 114 11.43 -8.34 -7.29
N LEU A 115 11.42 -9.47 -8.01
CA LEU A 115 10.36 -10.47 -7.95
C LEU A 115 10.27 -11.15 -6.58
N HIS A 116 11.41 -11.58 -6.02
CA HIS A 116 11.45 -12.42 -4.82
C HIS A 116 11.73 -11.67 -3.52
N GLN A 117 12.11 -10.40 -3.57
CA GLN A 117 12.40 -9.61 -2.36
C GLN A 117 11.58 -8.33 -2.32
N ASN A 118 11.67 -7.47 -3.33
CA ASN A 118 11.03 -6.16 -3.25
C ASN A 118 9.50 -6.27 -3.26
N LEU A 119 8.95 -7.16 -4.10
CA LEU A 119 7.50 -7.32 -4.21
C LEU A 119 6.89 -7.92 -2.91
N PRO A 120 7.41 -9.03 -2.34
CA PRO A 120 6.90 -9.54 -1.06
C PRO A 120 7.15 -8.59 0.12
N ASN A 121 8.31 -7.92 0.18
CA ASN A 121 8.60 -6.97 1.26
C ASN A 121 7.66 -5.77 1.21
N GLY A 122 7.44 -5.19 0.02
CA GLY A 122 6.50 -4.08 -0.17
C GLY A 122 5.07 -4.45 0.25
N LEU A 123 4.64 -5.69 -0.03
CA LEU A 123 3.34 -6.20 0.41
C LEU A 123 3.28 -6.36 1.94
N SER A 124 4.33 -6.93 2.55
CA SER A 124 4.41 -7.11 4.01
C SER A 124 4.35 -5.77 4.76
N GLU A 125 5.12 -4.78 4.30
CA GLU A 125 5.11 -3.43 4.85
C GLU A 125 3.76 -2.73 4.63
N LEU A 126 3.13 -2.90 3.46
CA LEU A 126 1.78 -2.38 3.19
C LEU A 126 0.75 -2.95 4.16
N ARG A 127 0.80 -4.27 4.38
CA ARG A 127 -0.07 -4.97 5.34
C ARG A 127 0.13 -4.45 6.75
N GLN A 128 1.36 -4.21 7.16
CA GLN A 128 1.68 -3.65 8.47
C GLN A 128 1.11 -2.23 8.63
N ALA A 129 1.32 -1.37 7.63
CA ALA A 129 0.78 -0.01 7.64
C ALA A 129 -0.76 -0.02 7.71
N LEU A 130 -1.43 -0.84 6.90
CA LEU A 130 -2.89 -0.97 6.94
C LEU A 130 -3.41 -1.52 8.26
N SER A 131 -2.69 -2.46 8.88
CA SER A 131 -3.06 -3.01 10.19
C SER A 131 -3.00 -1.95 11.28
N GLN A 132 -2.01 -1.06 11.24
CA GLN A 132 -1.92 0.09 12.15
C GLN A 132 -3.08 1.07 11.95
N LEU A 133 -3.40 1.41 10.69
CA LEU A 133 -4.53 2.30 10.38
C LEU A 133 -5.89 1.71 10.79
N ALA A 134 -6.04 0.38 10.71
CA ALA A 134 -7.29 -0.31 11.04
C ALA A 134 -7.63 -0.27 12.54
N VAL A 135 -6.63 -0.13 13.41
CA VAL A 135 -6.82 -0.13 14.87
C VAL A 135 -6.61 1.24 15.52
N ILE A 136 -6.31 2.27 14.73
CA ILE A 136 -5.97 3.59 15.25
C ILE A 136 -7.07 4.19 16.12
N GLN A 137 -6.69 4.78 17.24
CA GLN A 137 -7.56 5.42 18.21
C GLN A 137 -7.40 6.94 18.20
N PRO A 138 -8.36 7.70 18.76
CA PRO A 138 -8.27 9.17 18.85
C PRO A 138 -7.00 9.64 19.58
N GLU A 139 -6.54 8.89 20.59
CA GLU A 139 -5.38 9.21 21.42
C GLU A 139 -4.07 9.14 20.61
N ASP A 140 -3.97 8.18 19.69
CA ASP A 140 -2.80 8.00 18.81
C ASP A 140 -2.58 9.23 17.91
N LEU A 141 -3.65 9.97 17.63
CA LEU A 141 -3.61 11.15 16.75
C LEU A 141 -3.17 12.43 17.46
N THR A 142 -3.18 12.45 18.79
CA THR A 142 -2.91 13.64 19.61
C THR A 142 -1.63 13.53 20.43
N LEU A 143 -1.10 12.32 20.62
CA LEU A 143 0.05 12.04 21.49
C LEU A 143 1.40 11.88 20.77
N SER A 144 1.47 12.13 19.45
CA SER A 144 2.74 12.09 18.70
C SER A 144 3.64 13.31 18.91
#